data_AF-D5WBJ2-F1
#
_entry.id   AF-D5WBJ2-F1
#
_cell.length_a   1.000
_cell.length_b   1.000
_cell.length_c   1.000
_cell.angle_alpha   90.00
_cell.angle_beta   90.00
_cell.angle_gamma   90.00
#
_symmetry.space_group_name_H-M   'P 1'
#
loop_
_entity.id
_entity.type
_entity.pdbx_description
1 polymer ?
#
loop_
_entity_poly.entity_id
_entity_poly.type
_entity_poly.pdbx_seq_one_letter_code
_entity_poly.pdbx_strand_id
1 'polypeptide(L)'
;MATVVRWFIGRFNGVLDCTLPVRISNLDQRVVLVSVSEGDNADNTQAPERFLGSAAMWVENVCPRANDIQFRLVVDWDKPLAVWADVFIADEFPQGFLLSR
;
A
#
# COMPACT_ATOMS: atom_id res chain seq x y z
N MET A 1 10.41 -14.64 8.74
CA MET A 1 9.61 -13.68 9.52
C MET A 1 9.09 -12.60 8.57
N ALA A 2 7.86 -12.12 8.80
CA ALA A 2 7.25 -11.10 7.95
C ALA A 2 6.79 -9.91 8.82
N THR A 3 6.99 -8.70 8.31
CA THR A 3 6.52 -7.45 8.91
C THR A 3 5.43 -6.88 8.01
N VAL A 4 4.31 -6.49 8.61
CA VAL A 4 3.23 -5.78 7.92
C VAL A 4 3.12 -4.38 8.50
N VAL A 5 3.21 -3.38 7.64
CA VAL A 5 3.00 -1.98 8.00
C VAL A 5 1.75 -1.50 7.27
N ARG A 6 0.73 -1.09 8.03
CA ARG A 6 -0.45 -0.42 7.49
C ARG A 6 -0.28 1.08 7.67
N TRP A 7 -0.36 1.83 6.57
CA TRP A 7 -0.09 3.26 6.55
C TRP A 7 -1.24 4.03 5.92
N PHE A 8 -1.80 4.99 6.66
CA PHE A 8 -2.74 5.97 6.12
C PHE A 8 -1.97 7.04 5.34
N ILE A 9 -2.16 7.07 4.03
CA ILE A 9 -1.49 8.02 3.12
C ILE A 9 -2.17 9.39 3.20
N GLY A 10 -3.49 9.41 3.41
CA GLY A 10 -4.28 10.63 3.44
C GLY A 10 -5.45 10.57 2.46
N ARG A 11 -6.10 11.72 2.27
CA ARG A 11 -7.15 11.87 1.26
C ARG A 11 -6.57 12.38 -0.05
N PHE A 12 -6.65 11.57 -1.10
CA PHE A 12 -5.96 11.86 -2.36
C PHE A 12 -6.66 11.24 -3.59
N ASN A 13 -6.47 11.85 -4.75
CA ASN A 13 -6.74 11.29 -6.08
C ASN A 13 -5.65 11.73 -7.06
N GLY A 14 -5.37 10.93 -8.11
CA GLY A 14 -4.29 11.18 -9.08
C GLY A 14 -3.03 10.37 -8.80
N VAL A 15 -1.85 10.96 -9.01
CA VAL A 15 -0.53 10.30 -8.87
C VAL A 15 0.26 10.90 -7.71
N LEU A 16 0.74 10.05 -6.80
CA LEU A 16 1.55 10.44 -5.65
C LEU A 16 2.79 9.57 -5.53
N ASP A 17 3.97 10.20 -5.40
CA ASP A 17 5.18 9.49 -5.02
C ASP A 17 5.22 9.36 -3.49
N CYS A 18 5.13 8.13 -3.00
CA CYS A 18 5.08 7.79 -1.59
C CYS A 18 6.47 7.38 -1.08
N THR A 19 6.82 7.82 0.12
CA THR A 19 8.02 7.37 0.85
C THR A 19 7.60 6.92 2.24
N LEU A 20 7.62 5.61 2.50
CA LEU A 20 7.35 5.04 3.82
C LEU A 20 8.69 4.87 4.57
N PRO A 21 8.93 5.62 5.66
CA PRO A 21 10.12 5.42 6.48
C PRO A 21 10.03 4.08 7.21
N VAL A 22 10.92 3.15 6.85
CA VAL A 22 11.02 1.84 7.50
C VAL A 22 12.43 1.30 7.31
N ARG A 23 13.03 0.82 8.40
CA ARG A 23 14.37 0.23 8.34
C ARG A 23 14.27 -1.21 7.84
N ILE A 24 14.98 -1.50 6.75
CA ILE A 24 15.05 -2.85 6.16
C ILE A 24 16.50 -3.33 6.24
N SER A 25 16.73 -4.37 7.04
CA SER A 25 18.00 -5.10 7.04
C SER A 25 18.01 -6.17 5.94
N ASN A 26 19.19 -6.42 5.37
CA ASN A 26 19.43 -7.43 4.34
C ASN A 26 18.51 -7.26 3.11
N LEU A 27 18.50 -6.06 2.52
CA LEU A 27 17.62 -5.70 1.39
C LEU A 27 17.65 -6.70 0.23
N ASP A 28 18.80 -7.31 -0.03
CA ASP A 28 19.05 -8.30 -1.07
C ASP A 28 18.27 -9.62 -0.87
N GLN A 29 17.80 -9.87 0.35
CA GLN A 29 17.05 -11.07 0.72
C GLN A 29 15.56 -10.77 0.89
N ARG A 30 15.12 -9.51 0.82
CA ARG A 30 13.76 -9.13 1.21
C ARG A 30 12.82 -9.07 0.02
N VAL A 31 11.60 -9.57 0.22
CA VAL A 31 10.48 -9.35 -0.68
C VAL A 31 9.59 -8.26 -0.10
N VAL A 32 9.28 -7.25 -0.91
CA VAL A 32 8.34 -6.18 -0.56
C VAL A 32 7.12 -6.25 -1.47
N LEU A 33 5.95 -6.36 -0.87
CA LEU A 33 4.65 -6.24 -1.54
C LEU A 33 3.94 -5.01 -1.00
N VAL A 34 3.37 -4.21 -1.90
CA VAL A 34 2.57 -3.05 -1.53
C VAL A 34 1.20 -3.22 -2.16
N SER A 35 0.16 -3.22 -1.34
CA SER A 35 -1.22 -3.12 -1.79
C SER A 35 -1.82 -1.82 -1.30
N VAL A 36 -2.75 -1.27 -2.07
CA VAL A 36 -3.47 -0.04 -1.72
C VAL A 36 -4.95 -0.29 -1.77
N SER A 37 -5.67 0.38 -0.88
CA SER A 37 -7.12 0.31 -0.83
C SER A 37 -7.70 1.65 -0.37
N GLU A 38 -8.95 1.87 -0.75
CA GLU A 38 -9.80 2.76 0.04
C GLU A 38 -9.99 2.14 1.43
N GLY A 39 -10.00 2.96 2.47
CA GLY A 39 -10.36 2.53 3.81
C GLY A 39 -11.24 3.56 4.49
N ASP A 40 -11.66 3.26 5.71
CA ASP A 40 -12.50 4.17 6.47
C ASP A 40 -11.76 5.49 6.73
N ASN A 41 -12.50 6.60 6.69
CA ASN A 41 -12.01 7.83 7.28
C ASN A 41 -12.07 7.60 8.77
N ALA A 42 -10.94 7.62 9.47
CA ALA A 42 -11.03 7.86 10.90
C ALA A 42 -11.70 9.24 11.09
N ASP A 43 -13.00 9.25 11.43
CA ASP A 43 -13.68 10.30 12.20
C ASP A 43 -15.13 9.97 12.69
N ASN A 44 -15.83 8.91 12.23
CA ASN A 44 -16.86 8.12 12.97
C ASN A 44 -17.72 7.19 12.08
N THR A 45 -18.39 6.21 12.73
CA THR A 45 -19.15 5.08 12.17
C THR A 45 -20.62 5.36 11.78
N GLN A 46 -21.01 6.61 11.46
CA GLN A 46 -22.41 6.93 11.12
C GLN A 46 -22.66 7.63 9.77
N ALA A 47 -21.66 7.71 8.88
CA ALA A 47 -21.93 8.16 7.51
C ALA A 47 -22.59 7.02 6.71
N PRO A 48 -23.70 7.25 5.98
CA PRO A 48 -24.32 6.22 5.15
C PRO A 48 -23.31 5.75 4.12
N GLU A 49 -22.81 4.54 4.37
CA GLU A 49 -21.70 3.88 3.71
C GLU A 49 -21.84 3.96 2.19
N ARG A 50 -21.04 4.84 1.58
CA ARG A 50 -20.72 4.69 0.17
C ARG A 50 -19.25 4.34 0.12
N PHE A 51 -18.96 3.04 0.02
CA PHE A 51 -17.86 2.61 -0.83
C PHE A 51 -18.07 3.31 -2.16
N LEU A 52 -17.35 4.41 -2.39
CA LEU A 52 -17.51 5.21 -3.59
C LEU A 52 -16.75 4.52 -4.71
N GLY A 53 -17.36 3.42 -5.18
CA GLY A 53 -17.04 2.78 -6.43
C GLY A 53 -15.72 2.02 -6.45
N SER A 54 -15.61 1.17 -7.46
CA SER A 54 -14.42 0.43 -7.85
C SER A 54 -13.32 1.38 -8.36
N ALA A 55 -12.92 2.38 -7.57
CA ALA A 55 -11.83 3.28 -7.90
C ALA A 55 -10.62 2.44 -8.27
N ALA A 56 -10.12 2.62 -9.49
CA ALA A 56 -8.96 1.87 -9.94
C ALA A 56 -7.75 2.45 -9.22
N MET A 57 -7.17 1.64 -8.33
CA MET A 57 -5.96 1.97 -7.60
C MET A 57 -4.90 0.95 -7.91
N TRP A 58 -3.67 1.41 -8.13
CA TRP A 58 -2.54 0.53 -8.31
C TRP A 58 -1.25 1.17 -7.84
N VAL A 59 -0.23 0.33 -7.71
CA VAL A 59 1.11 0.71 -7.27
C VAL A 59 2.07 0.48 -8.41
N GLU A 60 2.95 1.45 -8.62
CA GLU A 60 4.04 1.40 -9.60
C GLU A 60 5.39 1.57 -8.88
N ASN A 61 6.45 1.04 -9.49
CA ASN A 61 7.83 1.34 -9.13
C ASN A 61 8.20 1.15 -7.64
N VAL A 62 7.80 0.02 -7.05
CA VAL A 62 8.20 -0.32 -5.67
C VAL A 62 9.73 -0.46 -5.58
N CYS A 63 10.36 0.40 -4.79
CA CYS A 63 11.81 0.51 -4.61
C CYS A 63 12.15 0.47 -3.11
N PRO A 64 12.49 -0.72 -2.57
CA PRO A 64 12.98 -0.86 -1.20
C PRO A 64 14.40 -0.28 -1.06
N ARG A 65 14.65 0.44 0.04
CA ARG A 65 15.95 1.00 0.43
C ARG A 65 16.22 0.75 1.90
N ALA A 66 17.42 1.08 2.36
CA ALA A 66 17.86 0.73 3.72
C ALA A 66 16.97 1.33 4.82
N ASN A 67 16.41 2.51 4.56
CA ASN A 67 15.65 3.29 5.55
C ASN A 67 14.24 3.69 5.08
N ASP A 68 13.86 3.31 3.87
CA ASP A 68 12.54 3.62 3.33
C ASP A 68 12.13 2.62 2.25
N ILE A 69 10.84 2.67 1.91
CA ILE A 69 10.31 2.09 0.68
C ILE A 69 9.69 3.24 -0.10
N GLN A 70 10.13 3.41 -1.34
CA GLN A 70 9.49 4.32 -2.28
C GLN A 70 8.58 3.55 -3.23
N PHE A 71 7.43 4.12 -3.55
CA PHE A 71 6.54 3.60 -4.57
C PHE A 71 5.66 4.73 -5.09
N ARG A 72 5.10 4.56 -6.28
CA ARG A 72 4.13 5.49 -6.85
C ARG A 72 2.74 4.92 -6.70
N LEU A 73 1.86 5.69 -6.10
CA LEU A 73 0.44 5.41 -5.98
C LEU A 73 -0.30 6.12 -7.12
N VAL A 74 -1.18 5.39 -7.80
CA VAL A 74 -2.16 5.96 -8.72
C VAL A 74 -3.56 5.64 -8.22
N VAL A 75 -4.39 6.68 -8.11
CA VAL A 75 -5.81 6.60 -7.77
C VAL A 75 -6.59 7.27 -8.89
N ASP A 76 -7.15 6.47 -9.77
CA ASP A 76 -8.03 6.93 -10.84
C ASP A 76 -9.45 7.09 -10.29
N TRP A 77 -9.74 8.30 -9.81
CA TRP A 77 -11.04 8.68 -9.26
C TRP A 77 -11.29 10.18 -9.38
N ASP A 78 -12.57 10.57 -9.41
CA ASP A 78 -13.00 11.95 -9.59
C ASP A 78 -12.77 12.83 -8.35
N LYS A 79 -12.69 12.21 -7.16
CA LYS A 79 -12.60 12.91 -5.87
C LYS A 79 -11.54 12.29 -4.94
N PRO A 80 -10.95 13.06 -4.02
CA PRO A 80 -10.03 12.51 -3.02
C PRO A 80 -10.68 11.44 -2.11
N LEU A 81 -10.09 10.24 -2.11
CA LEU A 81 -10.49 9.10 -1.28
C LEU A 81 -9.53 8.90 -0.12
N ALA A 82 -9.99 8.29 0.98
CA ALA A 82 -9.12 7.93 2.09
C ALA A 82 -8.29 6.69 1.71
N VAL A 83 -7.01 6.90 1.42
CA VAL A 83 -6.14 5.83 0.90
C VAL A 83 -5.27 5.26 2.00
N TRP A 84 -5.24 3.94 2.04
CA TRP A 84 -4.35 3.15 2.88
C TRP A 84 -3.40 2.34 2.00
N ALA A 85 -2.17 2.16 2.47
CA ALA A 85 -1.22 1.20 1.92
C ALA A 85 -0.89 0.14 2.98
N ASP A 86 -0.96 -1.12 2.57
CA ASP A 86 -0.42 -2.25 3.33
C ASP A 86 0.90 -2.67 2.68
N VAL A 87 1.97 -2.57 3.46
CA VAL A 87 3.33 -2.89 3.03
C VAL A 87 3.80 -4.14 3.77
N PHE A 88 3.96 -5.22 3.02
CA PHE A 88 4.44 -6.52 3.51
C PHE A 88 5.91 -6.68 3.17
N ILE A 89 6.73 -6.97 4.19
CA ILE A 89 8.18 -7.18 4.08
C ILE A 89 8.50 -8.57 4.63
N ALA A 90 8.99 -9.48 3.79
CA ALA A 90 9.36 -10.83 4.21
C ALA A 90 10.82 -11.15 3.93
N ASP A 91 11.40 -12.04 4.76
CA ASP A 91 12.74 -12.63 4.57
C ASP A 91 12.85 -13.48 3.29
N GLU A 92 11.74 -14.05 2.81
CA GLU A 92 11.70 -14.93 1.64
C GLU A 92 10.32 -14.79 0.96
N PHE A 93 10.24 -15.03 -0.36
CA PHE A 93 8.95 -15.06 -1.05
C PHE A 93 8.08 -16.19 -0.48
N PRO A 94 6.79 -15.96 -0.15
CA PRO A 94 5.95 -17.00 0.41
C PRO A 94 5.83 -18.17 -0.58
N GLN A 95 6.33 -19.35 -0.19
CA GLN A 95 6.40 -20.54 -1.06
C GLN A 95 5.03 -21.11 -1.48
N GLY A 96 3.91 -20.51 -1.07
CA GLY A 96 2.55 -20.91 -1.44
C GLY A 96 1.88 -20.08 -2.54
N PHE A 97 2.45 -18.94 -2.98
CA PHE A 97 1.79 -18.04 -3.94
C PHE A 97 1.95 -18.48 -5.41
N LEU A 98 2.87 -19.40 -5.71
CA LEU A 98 3.20 -19.87 -7.06
C LEU A 98 2.45 -21.14 -7.50
N LEU A 99 1.48 -21.63 -6.71
CA LEU A 99 0.75 -22.89 -7.01
C LEU A 99 -0.73 -22.64 -7.28
N SER A 100 -1.02 -21.93 -8.37
CA SER A 100 -2.23 -22.20 -9.15
C SER A 100 -1.94 -21.88 -10.61
N ARG A 101 -1.63 -22.93 -11.38
CA ARG A 101 -1.78 -22.92 -12.83
C ARG A 101 -3.17 -23.45 -13.16
#